data_AF-A0A946MHC0-F1
#
_entry.id   AF-A0A946MHC0-F1
#
_cell.length_a   1.000
_cell.length_b   1.000
_cell.length_c   1.000
_cell.angle_alpha   90.00
_cell.angle_beta   90.00
_cell.angle_gamma   90.00
#
_symmetry.space_group_name_H-M   'P 1'
#
loop_
_entity.id
_entity.type
_entity.pdbx_description
1 polymer ?
#
loop_
_entity_poly.entity_id
_entity_poly.type
_entity_poly.pdbx_seq_one_letter_code
_entity_poly.pdbx_strand_id
1 'polypeptide(L)'
;APLPAALTLMVDAIKAGTETDAILLASWIGVLRHVRLDRINQQIATNDIVAIAGEAMKLLNQATPPANRSAGGQVWLQRRAIDVLAMIGQDDQKILPKILSIMQDEKIAMSLRLTAARALKYFNYSPSTQVPVESTSNALGALIVRICRNEIDRVDQEKALVALQNASGVSVGEGDMGDMGDMGGALGGMGDMGGALGGMGDMGGSDEGESKLEKIDKRQVDYTRRILVYQLFHVYEAIGEKQVRTTPPIGMYAAVVQDAAGQVALDRIEDAMTKLIEILRIPEVDDSSEESEAEPNRDILLERIAAEIRKLESFVIPEETTPETVTADAPAAGAPAALPGL
;
A
#
# COMPACT_ATOMS: atom_id res chain seq x y z
N ALA A 1 10.09 -31.37 1.13
CA ALA A 1 10.52 -30.44 2.19
C ALA A 1 11.59 -29.51 1.62
N PRO A 2 11.64 -28.23 2.02
CA PRO A 2 12.76 -27.34 1.69
C PRO A 2 14.08 -27.96 2.18
N LEU A 3 15.15 -27.87 1.39
CA LEU A 3 16.44 -28.51 1.71
C LEU A 3 17.28 -27.59 2.62
N PRO A 4 17.62 -27.97 3.86
CA PRO A 4 18.36 -27.10 4.78
C PRO A 4 19.67 -26.56 4.20
N ALA A 5 20.43 -27.40 3.47
CA ALA A 5 21.67 -26.98 2.82
C ALA A 5 21.47 -25.85 1.79
N ALA A 6 20.33 -25.82 1.09
CA ALA A 6 20.01 -24.73 0.18
C ALA A 6 19.70 -23.44 0.94
N LEU A 7 19.03 -23.51 2.09
CA LEU A 7 18.77 -22.34 2.93
C LEU A 7 20.08 -21.70 3.39
N THR A 8 21.02 -22.49 3.88
CA THR A 8 22.34 -22.01 4.30
C THR A 8 23.04 -21.25 3.17
N LEU A 9 23.09 -21.82 1.97
CA LEU A 9 23.71 -21.18 0.82
C LEU A 9 23.05 -19.82 0.46
N MET A 10 21.73 -19.73 0.53
CA MET A 10 21.01 -18.48 0.25
C MET A 10 21.21 -17.42 1.34
N VAL A 11 21.21 -17.83 2.62
CA VAL A 11 21.48 -16.92 3.74
C VAL A 11 22.92 -16.41 3.71
N ASP A 12 23.88 -17.27 3.37
CA ASP A 12 25.27 -16.88 3.24
C ASP A 12 25.48 -15.89 2.08
N ALA A 13 24.79 -16.09 0.95
CA ALA A 13 24.77 -15.12 -0.14
C ALA A 13 24.23 -13.75 0.32
N ILE A 14 23.11 -13.73 1.07
CA ILE A 14 22.56 -12.47 1.61
C ILE A 14 23.57 -11.78 2.55
N LYS A 15 24.18 -12.52 3.49
CA LYS A 15 25.16 -11.98 4.45
C LYS A 15 26.42 -11.45 3.78
N ALA A 16 26.87 -12.11 2.72
CA ALA A 16 28.02 -11.66 1.94
C ALA A 16 27.74 -10.36 1.17
N GLY A 17 26.47 -9.92 1.09
CA GLY A 17 26.09 -8.70 0.40
C GLY A 17 26.44 -8.76 -1.08
N THR A 18 26.07 -9.86 -1.76
CA THR A 18 26.52 -10.15 -3.13
C THR A 18 26.44 -8.91 -4.04
N GLU A 19 27.52 -8.61 -4.77
CA GLU A 19 27.55 -7.47 -5.69
C GLU A 19 26.52 -7.59 -6.83
N THR A 20 26.05 -8.81 -7.12
CA THR A 20 25.05 -9.05 -8.16
C THR A 20 23.63 -9.06 -7.57
N ASP A 21 22.85 -8.02 -7.86
CA ASP A 21 21.46 -7.92 -7.40
C ASP A 21 20.61 -9.13 -7.82
N ALA A 22 20.88 -9.77 -8.96
CA ALA A 22 20.19 -10.99 -9.38
C ALA A 22 20.39 -12.18 -8.43
N ILE A 23 21.59 -12.34 -7.86
CA ILE A 23 21.87 -13.41 -6.89
C ILE A 23 21.20 -13.09 -5.56
N LEU A 24 21.29 -11.84 -5.11
CA LEU A 24 20.64 -11.37 -3.88
C LEU A 24 19.12 -11.54 -3.97
N LEU A 25 18.54 -11.15 -5.09
CA LEU A 25 17.14 -11.34 -5.47
C LEU A 25 16.72 -12.81 -5.37
N ALA A 26 17.43 -13.70 -6.07
CA ALA A 26 17.13 -15.13 -6.08
C ALA A 26 17.23 -15.73 -4.67
N SER A 27 18.21 -15.28 -3.89
CA SER A 27 18.40 -15.71 -2.50
C SER A 27 17.22 -15.29 -1.62
N TRP A 28 16.75 -14.04 -1.72
CA TRP A 28 15.57 -13.59 -0.98
C TRP A 28 14.29 -14.34 -1.38
N ILE A 29 14.08 -14.63 -2.66
CA ILE A 29 12.94 -15.42 -3.13
C ILE A 29 12.99 -16.84 -2.55
N GLY A 30 14.17 -17.47 -2.57
CA GLY A 30 14.33 -18.82 -2.03
C GLY A 30 14.18 -18.86 -0.51
N VAL A 31 14.74 -17.89 0.23
CA VAL A 31 14.51 -17.74 1.68
C VAL A 31 13.02 -17.56 1.97
N LEU A 32 12.31 -16.71 1.22
CA LEU A 32 10.86 -16.53 1.38
C LEU A 32 10.09 -17.84 1.22
N ARG A 33 10.47 -18.68 0.25
CA ARG A 33 9.86 -20.01 0.05
C ARG A 33 10.11 -20.92 1.25
N HIS A 34 11.32 -20.91 1.80
CA HIS A 34 11.66 -21.68 2.99
C HIS A 34 10.84 -21.25 4.21
N VAL A 35 10.82 -19.95 4.52
CA VAL A 35 10.07 -19.40 5.66
C VAL A 35 8.57 -19.66 5.53
N ARG A 36 7.99 -19.57 4.32
CA ARG A 36 6.58 -19.93 4.08
C ARG A 36 6.26 -21.38 4.45
N LEU A 37 7.12 -22.32 4.06
CA LEU A 37 6.96 -23.74 4.38
C LEU A 37 7.21 -24.03 5.86
N ASP A 38 8.07 -23.23 6.50
CA ASP A 38 8.38 -23.33 7.92
C ASP A 38 7.17 -23.04 8.80
N ARG A 39 6.28 -22.11 8.41
CA ARG A 39 5.02 -21.86 9.13
C ARG A 39 4.16 -23.11 9.32
N ILE A 40 4.28 -24.08 8.40
CA ILE A 40 3.51 -25.32 8.40
C ILE A 40 4.27 -26.43 9.13
N ASN A 41 5.58 -26.53 8.90
CA ASN A 41 6.36 -27.72 9.27
C ASN A 41 7.42 -27.49 10.36
N GLN A 42 7.70 -26.24 10.75
CA GLN A 42 8.67 -25.85 11.79
C GLN A 42 10.03 -26.56 11.64
N GLN A 43 10.64 -26.42 10.46
CA GLN A 43 11.87 -27.11 10.05
C GLN A 43 13.12 -26.23 10.10
N ILE A 44 12.98 -24.91 10.21
CA ILE A 44 14.08 -23.97 10.32
C ILE A 44 14.40 -23.79 11.82
N ALA A 45 15.68 -23.89 12.18
CA ALA A 45 16.10 -23.68 13.56
C ALA A 45 15.83 -22.22 13.99
N THR A 46 15.46 -22.00 15.25
CA THR A 46 15.16 -20.67 15.79
C THR A 46 16.29 -19.66 15.55
N ASN A 47 17.56 -20.09 15.70
CA ASN A 47 18.72 -19.23 15.44
C ASN A 47 18.84 -18.80 13.97
N ASP A 48 18.44 -19.66 13.04
CA ASP A 48 18.45 -19.34 11.61
C ASP A 48 17.33 -18.36 11.27
N ILE A 49 16.14 -18.50 11.88
CA ILE A 49 15.05 -17.52 11.76
C ILE A 49 15.50 -16.14 12.26
N VAL A 50 16.16 -16.07 13.41
CA VAL A 50 16.70 -14.82 13.97
C VAL A 50 17.74 -14.21 13.02
N ALA A 51 18.64 -15.02 12.45
CA ALA A 51 19.62 -14.55 11.48
C ALA A 51 18.97 -13.99 10.22
N ILE A 52 17.98 -14.69 9.66
CA ILE A 52 17.21 -14.25 8.48
C ILE A 52 16.50 -12.92 8.77
N ALA A 53 15.81 -12.82 9.91
CA ALA A 53 15.14 -11.59 10.33
C ALA A 53 16.13 -10.43 10.48
N GLY A 54 17.31 -10.69 11.06
CA GLY A 54 18.39 -9.71 11.20
C GLY A 54 18.86 -9.15 9.86
N GLU A 55 19.10 -10.00 8.87
CA GLU A 55 19.50 -9.56 7.52
C GLU A 55 18.39 -8.78 6.80
N ALA A 56 17.13 -9.20 6.96
CA ALA A 56 15.99 -8.49 6.38
C ALA A 56 15.86 -7.09 7.00
N MET A 57 16.00 -6.97 8.33
CA MET A 57 15.98 -5.69 9.04
C MET A 57 17.14 -4.78 8.63
N LYS A 58 18.36 -5.31 8.41
CA LYS A 58 19.48 -4.53 7.87
C LYS A 58 19.11 -3.91 6.53
N LEU A 59 18.52 -4.68 5.63
CA LEU A 59 18.09 -4.19 4.31
C LEU A 59 17.00 -3.12 4.40
N LEU A 60 16.02 -3.26 5.31
CA LEU A 60 14.99 -2.24 5.55
C LEU A 60 15.54 -0.95 6.19
N ASN A 61 16.66 -1.04 6.90
CA ASN A 61 17.33 0.12 7.49
C ASN A 61 18.30 0.82 6.53
N GLN A 62 18.54 0.23 5.38
CA GLN A 62 19.38 0.82 4.34
C GLN A 62 18.59 1.83 3.50
N ALA A 63 18.62 3.10 3.92
CA ALA A 63 17.96 4.20 3.22
C ALA A 63 18.62 4.53 1.87
N THR A 64 19.95 4.49 1.80
CA THR A 64 20.71 4.78 0.58
C THR A 64 21.07 3.49 -0.15
N PRO A 65 20.70 3.34 -1.44
CA PRO A 65 21.12 2.21 -2.26
C PRO A 65 22.66 2.11 -2.31
N PRO A 66 23.25 0.90 -2.37
CA PRO A 66 24.65 0.73 -2.74
C PRO A 66 24.96 1.39 -4.09
N ALA A 67 26.23 1.75 -4.33
CA ALA A 67 26.62 2.51 -5.53
C ALA A 67 26.26 1.83 -6.86
N ASN A 68 26.16 0.50 -6.86
CA ASN A 68 25.82 -0.34 -8.01
C ASN A 68 24.32 -0.71 -8.09
N ARG A 69 23.45 -0.08 -7.29
CA ARG A 69 22.02 -0.39 -7.23
C ARG A 69 21.17 0.86 -7.43
N SER A 70 20.17 0.76 -8.30
CA SER A 70 19.20 1.86 -8.50
C SER A 70 18.26 1.99 -7.30
N ALA A 71 17.66 3.16 -7.11
CA ALA A 71 16.65 3.37 -6.08
C ALA A 71 15.45 2.40 -6.23
N GLY A 72 15.01 2.14 -7.47
CA GLY A 72 13.96 1.17 -7.77
C GLY A 72 14.36 -0.26 -7.39
N GLY A 73 15.59 -0.67 -7.71
CA GLY A 73 16.13 -1.97 -7.32
C GLY A 73 16.22 -2.15 -5.79
N GLN A 74 16.62 -1.09 -5.07
CA GLN A 74 16.63 -1.08 -3.61
C GLN A 74 15.22 -1.27 -3.03
N VAL A 75 14.24 -0.52 -3.53
CA VAL A 75 12.83 -0.66 -3.11
C VAL A 75 12.33 -2.08 -3.36
N TRP A 76 12.65 -2.66 -4.52
CA TRP A 76 12.24 -4.01 -4.85
C TRP A 76 12.78 -5.04 -3.84
N LEU A 77 14.08 -4.95 -3.50
CA LEU A 77 14.70 -5.82 -2.51
C LEU A 77 14.10 -5.63 -1.11
N GLN A 78 13.85 -4.38 -0.70
CA GLN A 78 13.19 -4.09 0.57
C GLN A 78 11.80 -4.71 0.65
N ARG A 79 11.02 -4.71 -0.45
CA ARG A 79 9.72 -5.41 -0.49
C ARG A 79 9.85 -6.91 -0.22
N ARG A 80 10.92 -7.57 -0.69
CA ARG A 80 11.16 -8.99 -0.35
C ARG A 80 11.53 -9.19 1.11
N ALA A 81 12.34 -8.31 1.68
CA ALA A 81 12.66 -8.36 3.11
C ALA A 81 11.38 -8.23 3.97
N ILE A 82 10.48 -7.31 3.62
CA ILE A 82 9.16 -7.21 4.27
C ILE A 82 8.38 -8.52 4.15
N ASP A 83 8.28 -9.09 2.95
CA ASP A 83 7.57 -10.36 2.74
C ASP A 83 8.18 -11.50 3.59
N VAL A 84 9.50 -11.56 3.73
CA VAL A 84 10.18 -12.55 4.59
C VAL A 84 9.84 -12.34 6.06
N LEU A 85 9.97 -11.11 6.56
CA LEU A 85 9.65 -10.78 7.95
C LEU A 85 8.20 -11.07 8.30
N ALA A 86 7.28 -10.73 7.39
CA ALA A 86 5.85 -11.02 7.54
C ALA A 86 5.55 -12.52 7.57
N MET A 87 6.30 -13.33 6.81
CA MET A 87 6.17 -14.80 6.81
C MET A 87 6.79 -15.45 8.04
N ILE A 88 7.85 -14.86 8.63
CA ILE A 88 8.33 -15.27 9.95
C ILE A 88 7.19 -15.06 10.96
N GLY A 89 6.51 -13.91 10.85
CA GLY A 89 5.25 -13.64 11.54
C GLY A 89 5.35 -13.52 13.07
N GLN A 90 6.56 -13.58 13.61
CA GLN A 90 6.88 -13.26 15.01
C GLN A 90 7.59 -11.91 15.03
N ASP A 91 7.28 -11.09 16.03
CA ASP A 91 7.92 -9.80 16.24
C ASP A 91 8.63 -9.76 17.59
N ASP A 92 9.88 -9.29 17.61
CA ASP A 92 10.67 -9.02 18.82
C ASP A 92 10.54 -7.54 19.26
N GLN A 93 9.38 -6.92 18.95
CA GLN A 93 9.07 -5.50 19.13
C GLN A 93 9.94 -4.55 18.28
N LYS A 94 10.56 -5.05 17.20
CA LYS A 94 11.38 -4.23 16.29
C LYS A 94 10.89 -4.27 14.84
N ILE A 95 10.30 -5.38 14.43
CA ILE A 95 9.83 -5.61 13.08
C ILE A 95 8.55 -4.80 12.85
N LEU A 96 7.52 -4.95 13.68
CA LEU A 96 6.25 -4.24 13.48
C LEU A 96 6.42 -2.71 13.53
N PRO A 97 7.14 -2.11 14.50
CA PRO A 97 7.41 -0.67 14.48
C PRO A 97 8.08 -0.20 13.19
N LYS A 98 9.02 -0.99 12.65
CA LYS A 98 9.67 -0.67 11.37
C LYS A 98 8.69 -0.74 10.20
N ILE A 99 7.86 -1.79 10.12
CA ILE A 99 6.82 -1.91 9.09
C ILE A 99 5.84 -0.73 9.14
N LEU A 100 5.38 -0.34 10.34
CA LEU A 100 4.50 0.80 10.52
C LEU A 100 5.17 2.12 10.10
N SER A 101 6.44 2.33 10.45
CA SER A 101 7.19 3.53 10.02
C SER A 101 7.29 3.61 8.50
N ILE A 102 7.49 2.47 7.82
CA ILE A 102 7.58 2.42 6.36
C ILE A 102 6.23 2.77 5.74
N MET A 103 5.14 2.23 6.29
CA MET A 103 3.78 2.48 5.80
C MET A 103 3.39 3.97 5.93
N GLN A 104 3.79 4.61 7.02
CA GLN A 104 3.43 5.99 7.37
C GLN A 104 4.30 7.05 6.67
N ASP A 105 5.56 6.75 6.34
CA ASP A 105 6.47 7.72 5.74
C ASP A 105 6.06 8.05 4.30
N GLU A 106 5.60 9.28 4.08
CA GLU A 106 5.15 9.75 2.78
C GLU A 106 6.27 9.91 1.74
N LYS A 107 7.53 9.97 2.19
CA LYS A 107 8.70 10.07 1.31
C LYS A 107 9.11 8.71 0.74
N ILE A 108 8.64 7.62 1.34
CA ILE A 108 8.91 6.27 0.86
C ILE A 108 8.04 5.97 -0.37
N ALA A 109 8.61 5.25 -1.32
CA ALA A 109 7.92 4.79 -2.53
C ALA A 109 6.60 4.09 -2.18
N MET A 110 5.51 4.48 -2.86
CA MET A 110 4.16 3.92 -2.64
C MET A 110 4.15 2.40 -2.67
N SER A 111 4.88 1.77 -3.59
CA SER A 111 4.96 0.31 -3.70
C SER A 111 5.54 -0.38 -2.45
N LEU A 112 6.47 0.27 -1.74
CA LEU A 112 7.01 -0.24 -0.47
C LEU A 112 6.00 -0.04 0.67
N ARG A 113 5.31 1.12 0.71
CA ARG A 113 4.24 1.41 1.69
C ARG A 113 3.10 0.41 1.60
N LEU A 114 2.63 0.09 0.38
CA LEU A 114 1.61 -0.93 0.12
C LEU A 114 2.07 -2.33 0.54
N THR A 115 3.35 -2.66 0.32
CA THR A 115 3.91 -3.94 0.75
C THR A 115 3.97 -4.03 2.28
N ALA A 116 4.33 -2.94 2.96
CA ALA A 116 4.31 -2.83 4.42
C ALA A 116 2.90 -2.97 5.00
N ALA A 117 1.90 -2.31 4.40
CA ALA A 117 0.50 -2.48 4.79
C ALA A 117 0.07 -3.94 4.68
N ARG A 118 0.23 -4.56 3.50
CA ARG A 118 -0.13 -5.97 3.27
C ARG A 118 0.56 -6.92 4.24
N ALA A 119 1.80 -6.62 4.66
CA ALA A 119 2.57 -7.44 5.59
C ALA A 119 1.84 -7.68 6.92
N LEU A 120 1.02 -6.72 7.38
CA LEU A 120 0.22 -6.84 8.61
C LEU A 120 -0.67 -8.09 8.62
N LYS A 121 -1.18 -8.51 7.46
CA LYS A 121 -1.98 -9.74 7.31
C LYS A 121 -1.33 -10.99 7.88
N TYR A 122 -0.01 -11.08 7.81
CA TYR A 122 0.72 -12.32 7.96
C TYR A 122 1.33 -12.55 9.35
N PHE A 123 1.31 -11.55 10.23
CA PHE A 123 1.81 -11.67 11.60
C PHE A 123 0.91 -12.55 12.46
N ASN A 124 1.53 -13.33 13.35
CA ASN A 124 0.84 -14.14 14.34
C ASN A 124 0.62 -13.30 15.60
N TYR A 125 -0.42 -12.46 15.59
CA TYR A 125 -0.72 -11.58 16.70
C TYR A 125 -0.90 -12.38 18.00
N SER A 126 -0.08 -12.05 18.99
CA SER A 126 -0.02 -12.70 20.30
C SER A 126 0.44 -11.69 21.35
N PRO A 127 0.44 -12.00 22.66
CA PRO A 127 0.97 -11.08 23.66
C PRO A 127 2.43 -10.65 23.41
N SER A 128 3.22 -11.42 22.66
CA SER A 128 4.58 -11.07 22.24
C SER A 128 4.66 -10.35 20.89
N THR A 129 3.59 -10.33 20.10
CA THR A 129 3.51 -9.72 18.77
C THR A 129 2.26 -8.86 18.72
N GLN A 130 2.41 -7.60 19.15
CA GLN A 130 1.32 -6.65 19.33
C GLN A 130 1.44 -5.49 18.34
N VAL A 131 0.31 -4.95 17.95
CA VAL A 131 0.22 -3.74 17.11
C VAL A 131 -0.79 -2.80 17.75
N PRO A 132 -0.53 -1.48 17.84
CA PRO A 132 -1.53 -0.53 18.30
C PRO A 132 -2.62 -0.41 17.22
N VAL A 133 -3.80 -1.01 17.46
CA VAL A 133 -4.80 -1.22 16.41
C VAL A 133 -5.39 0.11 15.96
N GLU A 134 -5.66 1.03 16.90
CA GLU A 134 -6.21 2.35 16.57
C GLU A 134 -5.28 3.16 15.64
N SER A 135 -4.03 3.40 16.07
CA SER A 135 -3.10 4.23 15.30
C SER A 135 -2.68 3.56 13.98
N THR A 136 -2.64 2.23 13.95
CA THR A 136 -2.39 1.47 12.72
C THR A 136 -3.57 1.57 11.75
N SER A 137 -4.81 1.50 12.25
CA SER A 137 -6.02 1.68 11.43
C SER A 137 -6.07 3.08 10.84
N ASN A 138 -5.77 4.11 11.63
CA ASN A 138 -5.68 5.49 11.12
C ASN A 138 -4.60 5.62 10.04
N ALA A 139 -3.45 4.98 10.21
CA ALA A 139 -2.39 4.99 9.20
C ALA A 139 -2.80 4.26 7.90
N LEU A 140 -3.56 3.16 7.99
CA LEU A 140 -4.16 2.49 6.83
C LEU A 140 -5.18 3.41 6.13
N GLY A 141 -6.02 4.11 6.91
CA GLY A 141 -6.94 5.12 6.40
C GLY A 141 -6.25 6.24 5.63
N ALA A 142 -5.16 6.79 6.19
CA ALA A 142 -4.37 7.82 5.52
C ALA A 142 -3.72 7.30 4.23
N LEU A 143 -3.31 6.04 4.20
CA LEU A 143 -2.78 5.39 3.00
C LEU A 143 -3.86 5.22 1.91
N ILE A 144 -5.09 4.85 2.26
CA ILE A 144 -6.24 4.78 1.33
C ILE A 144 -6.50 6.14 0.69
N VAL A 145 -6.56 7.19 1.51
CA VAL A 145 -6.74 8.57 1.05
C VAL A 145 -5.64 8.93 0.06
N ARG A 146 -4.38 8.65 0.39
CA ARG A 146 -3.24 8.95 -0.48
C ARG A 146 -3.27 8.18 -1.80
N ILE A 147 -3.65 6.90 -1.79
CA ILE A 147 -3.83 6.07 -3.00
C ILE A 147 -4.84 6.75 -3.95
N CYS A 148 -6.01 7.12 -3.42
CA CYS A 148 -7.07 7.71 -4.23
C CYS A 148 -6.69 9.10 -4.77
N ARG A 149 -6.08 9.94 -3.93
CA ARG A 149 -5.60 11.27 -4.34
C ARG A 149 -4.55 11.18 -5.44
N ASN A 150 -3.59 10.27 -5.32
CA ASN A 150 -2.56 10.09 -6.35
C ASN A 150 -3.16 9.71 -7.72
N GLU A 151 -4.23 8.91 -7.75
CA GLU A 151 -4.89 8.57 -9.01
C GLU A 151 -5.69 9.76 -9.57
N ILE A 152 -6.40 10.50 -8.72
CA ILE A 152 -7.09 11.74 -9.12
C ILE A 152 -6.08 12.72 -9.74
N ASP A 153 -4.97 12.98 -9.04
CA ASP A 153 -3.91 13.89 -9.50
C ASP A 153 -3.30 13.41 -10.83
N ARG A 154 -3.11 12.11 -11.00
CA ARG A 154 -2.62 11.52 -12.26
C ARG A 154 -3.59 11.77 -13.41
N VAL A 155 -4.89 11.58 -13.17
CA VAL A 155 -5.92 11.83 -14.19
C VAL A 155 -5.98 13.31 -14.55
N ASP A 156 -5.89 14.21 -13.57
CA ASP A 156 -5.90 15.64 -13.82
C ASP A 156 -4.67 16.10 -14.62
N GLN A 157 -3.49 15.53 -14.33
CA GLN A 157 -2.27 15.76 -15.12
C GLN A 157 -2.43 15.28 -16.56
N GLU A 158 -3.01 14.10 -16.77
CA GLU A 158 -3.30 13.54 -18.10
C GLU A 158 -4.22 14.48 -18.91
N LYS A 159 -5.31 14.96 -18.29
CA LYS A 159 -6.21 15.94 -18.92
C LYS A 159 -5.51 17.26 -19.26
N ALA A 160 -4.67 17.76 -18.36
CA ALA A 160 -3.92 19.00 -18.59
C ALA A 160 -2.95 18.87 -19.78
N LEU A 161 -2.30 17.71 -19.93
CA LEU A 161 -1.42 17.41 -21.05
C LEU A 161 -2.20 17.35 -22.38
N VAL A 162 -3.35 16.68 -22.40
CA VAL A 162 -4.23 16.62 -23.58
C VAL A 162 -4.72 18.03 -23.97
N ALA A 163 -5.12 18.85 -23.01
CA ALA A 163 -5.53 20.22 -23.27
C ALA A 163 -4.39 21.07 -23.86
N LEU A 164 -3.16 20.89 -23.38
CA LEU A 164 -1.98 21.59 -23.90
C LEU A 164 -1.63 21.14 -25.32
N GLN A 165 -1.72 19.84 -25.61
CA GLN A 165 -1.53 19.30 -26.97
C GLN A 165 -2.57 19.89 -27.94
N ASN A 166 -3.85 19.90 -27.56
CA ASN A 166 -4.93 20.48 -28.36
C ASN A 166 -4.73 21.99 -28.61
N ALA A 167 -4.29 22.73 -27.59
CA ALA A 167 -4.01 24.16 -27.72
C ALA A 167 -2.79 24.47 -28.60
N SER A 168 -1.81 23.57 -28.66
CA SER A 168 -0.59 23.76 -29.46
C SER A 168 -0.81 23.62 -30.97
N GLY A 169 -1.97 23.14 -31.41
CA GLY A 169 -2.26 22.89 -32.84
C GLY A 169 -1.44 21.74 -33.44
N VAL A 170 -0.59 21.09 -32.66
CA VAL A 170 0.09 19.85 -33.03
C VAL A 170 -0.92 18.72 -32.88
N SER A 171 -1.79 18.57 -33.89
CA SER A 171 -2.60 17.38 -34.07
C SER A 171 -1.65 16.21 -34.33
N VAL A 172 -1.32 15.47 -33.28
CA VAL A 172 -0.80 14.11 -33.43
C VAL A 172 -1.98 13.32 -33.97
N GLY A 173 -2.00 13.09 -35.28
CA GLY A 173 -3.15 12.54 -35.98
C GLY A 173 -3.72 11.31 -35.28
N GLU A 174 -5.05 11.23 -35.23
CA GLU A 174 -5.90 10.19 -34.60
C GLU A 174 -5.62 8.73 -35.00
N GLY A 175 -4.58 8.46 -35.79
CA GLY A 175 -4.23 7.15 -36.31
C GLY A 175 -3.12 6.39 -35.57
N ASP A 176 -2.42 6.99 -34.61
CA ASP A 176 -1.18 6.39 -34.06
C ASP A 176 -1.08 6.44 -32.52
N MET A 177 -2.21 6.32 -31.82
CA MET A 177 -2.22 6.12 -30.35
C MET A 177 -2.24 4.64 -29.93
N GLY A 178 -1.92 3.73 -30.85
CA GLY A 178 -1.88 2.29 -30.60
C GLY A 178 -0.63 1.79 -29.87
N ASP A 179 0.42 2.61 -29.76
CA ASP A 179 1.74 2.17 -29.28
C ASP A 179 2.44 3.23 -28.40
N MET A 180 1.72 3.84 -27.46
CA MET A 180 2.36 4.64 -26.39
C MET A 180 2.75 3.77 -25.19
N GLY A 181 3.48 2.68 -25.47
CA GLY A 181 4.09 1.81 -24.45
C GLY A 181 5.40 2.32 -23.86
N ASP A 182 5.96 3.44 -24.35
CA ASP A 182 7.32 3.86 -24.00
C ASP A 182 7.51 5.39 -23.89
N MET A 183 6.71 6.04 -23.05
CA MET A 183 7.01 7.39 -22.55
C MET A 183 7.47 7.31 -21.09
N GLY A 184 8.70 6.82 -20.93
CA GLY A 184 9.50 7.00 -19.73
C GLY A 184 9.84 8.48 -19.52
N GLY A 185 9.41 9.04 -18.39
CA GLY A 185 9.82 10.40 -18.02
C GLY A 185 9.12 10.93 -16.77
N ALA A 186 9.72 10.68 -15.61
CA ALA A 186 9.58 11.49 -14.39
C ALA A 186 8.35 11.33 -13.47
N LEU A 187 7.60 10.22 -13.53
CA LEU A 187 6.89 9.72 -12.34
C LEU A 187 7.65 8.54 -11.75
N GLY A 188 8.63 8.88 -10.90
CA GLY A 188 9.45 7.91 -10.19
C GLY A 188 8.59 6.95 -9.36
N GLY A 189 8.72 5.65 -9.64
CA GLY A 189 8.44 4.61 -8.64
C GLY A 189 7.37 3.57 -8.96
N MET A 190 6.75 3.58 -10.15
CA MET A 190 6.13 2.36 -10.69
C MET A 190 7.21 1.57 -11.45
N GLY A 191 8.13 1.01 -10.67
CA GLY A 191 9.13 0.09 -11.19
C GLY A 191 8.44 -1.08 -11.87
N ASP A 192 8.67 -1.18 -13.17
CA ASP A 192 8.98 -2.43 -13.86
C ASP A 192 8.04 -3.57 -13.46
N MET A 193 6.83 -3.57 -14.04
CA MET A 193 6.02 -4.77 -14.18
C MET A 193 6.65 -5.68 -15.26
N GLY A 194 7.88 -6.13 -14.98
CA GLY A 194 8.48 -7.33 -15.56
C GLY A 194 7.72 -8.55 -15.04
N GLY A 195 6.54 -8.76 -15.62
CA GLY A 195 5.65 -9.84 -15.29
C GLY A 195 4.77 -10.13 -16.48
N ALA A 196 5.35 -10.82 -17.45
CA ALA A 196 4.71 -11.64 -18.48
C ALA A 196 3.19 -11.81 -18.32
N LEU A 197 2.41 -10.80 -18.69
CA LEU A 197 1.06 -10.97 -19.17
C LEU A 197 1.23 -11.28 -20.65
N GLY A 198 1.47 -12.57 -20.91
CA GLY A 198 1.52 -13.14 -22.24
C GLY A 198 0.29 -12.69 -23.03
N GLY A 199 0.53 -12.36 -24.29
CA GLY A 199 -0.49 -11.96 -25.24
C GLY A 199 -1.70 -12.86 -25.14
N MET A 200 -2.81 -12.28 -24.69
CA MET A 200 -4.11 -12.79 -25.07
C MET A 200 -4.31 -12.32 -26.50
N GLY A 201 -4.15 -13.29 -27.40
CA GLY A 201 -4.58 -13.16 -28.77
C GLY A 201 -6.02 -12.68 -28.82
N ASP A 202 -6.20 -11.61 -29.57
CA ASP A 202 -7.30 -11.41 -30.49
C ASP A 202 -7.85 -12.76 -31.01
N MET A 203 -8.89 -13.29 -30.37
CA MET A 203 -9.77 -14.31 -30.93
C MET A 203 -11.09 -14.36 -30.17
N GLY A 204 -12.17 -14.10 -30.90
CA GLY A 204 -13.49 -14.60 -30.58
C GLY A 204 -14.45 -13.49 -30.18
N GLY A 205 -15.18 -12.99 -31.17
CA GLY A 205 -16.31 -12.11 -30.93
C GLY A 205 -17.34 -12.78 -30.03
N SER A 206 -17.59 -12.12 -28.91
CA SER A 206 -18.91 -12.03 -28.32
C SER A 206 -19.38 -10.61 -28.57
N ASP A 207 -20.60 -10.45 -29.08
CA ASP A 207 -21.35 -9.20 -28.98
C ASP A 207 -21.36 -8.80 -27.50
N GLU A 208 -20.41 -7.95 -27.12
CA GLU A 208 -20.36 -7.33 -25.80
C GLU A 208 -21.53 -6.35 -25.74
N GLY A 209 -22.43 -6.53 -24.78
CA GLY A 209 -23.49 -5.58 -24.48
C GLY A 209 -22.95 -4.17 -24.53
N GLU A 210 -23.53 -3.35 -25.40
CA GLU A 210 -23.04 -2.01 -25.74
C GLU A 210 -22.97 -1.15 -24.47
N SER A 211 -21.77 -0.97 -23.90
CA SER A 211 -21.55 0.11 -22.95
C SER A 211 -21.88 1.42 -23.66
N LYS A 212 -22.68 2.27 -23.01
CA LYS A 212 -23.10 3.57 -23.56
C LYS A 212 -21.97 4.59 -23.63
N LEU A 213 -20.78 4.27 -23.10
CA LEU A 213 -19.58 5.09 -23.22
C LEU A 213 -18.90 4.86 -24.56
N GLU A 214 -18.28 5.92 -25.09
CA GLU A 214 -17.35 5.74 -26.21
C GLU A 214 -16.23 4.76 -25.80
N LYS A 215 -15.74 3.95 -26.75
CA LYS A 215 -14.74 2.91 -26.47
C LYS A 215 -13.50 3.43 -25.76
N ILE A 216 -13.11 4.68 -26.03
CA ILE A 216 -11.94 5.33 -25.42
C ILE A 216 -12.24 5.65 -23.95
N ASP A 217 -13.40 6.25 -23.66
CA ASP A 217 -13.80 6.61 -22.30
C ASP A 217 -13.91 5.37 -21.40
N LYS A 218 -14.52 4.28 -21.92
CA LYS A 218 -14.61 3.01 -21.19
C LYS A 218 -13.22 2.47 -20.81
N ARG A 219 -12.27 2.46 -21.74
CA ARG A 219 -10.89 2.01 -21.47
C ARG A 219 -10.23 2.83 -20.38
N GLN A 220 -10.41 4.15 -20.38
CA GLN A 220 -9.84 5.01 -19.35
C GLN A 220 -10.46 4.79 -17.97
N VAL A 221 -11.78 4.61 -17.91
CA VAL A 221 -12.51 4.24 -16.67
C VAL A 221 -11.97 2.92 -16.11
N ASP A 222 -11.89 1.89 -16.94
CA ASP A 222 -11.39 0.57 -16.54
C ASP A 222 -9.92 0.60 -16.10
N TYR A 223 -9.10 1.42 -16.75
CA TYR A 223 -7.71 1.60 -16.36
C TYR A 223 -7.60 2.22 -14.95
N THR A 224 -8.34 3.29 -14.68
CA THR A 224 -8.40 3.91 -13.34
C THR A 224 -8.92 2.92 -12.28
N ARG A 225 -9.97 2.15 -12.60
CA ARG A 225 -10.47 1.09 -11.71
C ARG A 225 -9.39 0.06 -11.38
N ARG A 226 -8.70 -0.47 -12.39
CA ARG A 226 -7.65 -1.50 -12.20
C ARG A 226 -6.51 -1.00 -11.32
N ILE A 227 -6.04 0.24 -11.53
CA ILE A 227 -4.99 0.84 -10.70
C ILE A 227 -5.44 0.90 -9.24
N LEU A 228 -6.62 1.45 -8.99
CA LEU A 228 -7.12 1.65 -7.62
C LEU A 228 -7.42 0.33 -6.94
N VAL A 229 -8.11 -0.60 -7.60
CA VAL A 229 -8.40 -1.93 -7.05
C VAL A 229 -7.12 -2.64 -6.65
N TYR A 230 -6.08 -2.62 -7.51
CA TYR A 230 -4.81 -3.25 -7.20
C TYR A 230 -4.12 -2.65 -5.96
N GLN A 231 -4.10 -1.32 -5.84
CA GLN A 231 -3.46 -0.64 -4.71
C GLN A 231 -4.26 -0.82 -3.42
N LEU A 232 -5.58 -0.61 -3.48
CA LEU A 232 -6.50 -0.75 -2.35
C LEU A 232 -6.56 -2.20 -1.84
N PHE A 233 -6.39 -3.20 -2.71
CA PHE A 233 -6.33 -4.61 -2.33
C PHE A 233 -5.25 -4.89 -1.28
N HIS A 234 -4.09 -4.21 -1.34
CA HIS A 234 -3.02 -4.39 -0.35
C HIS A 234 -3.44 -3.90 1.04
N VAL A 235 -4.22 -2.83 1.10
CA VAL A 235 -4.77 -2.30 2.35
C VAL A 235 -5.91 -3.18 2.83
N TYR A 236 -6.78 -3.64 1.93
CA TYR A 236 -7.85 -4.59 2.24
C TYR A 236 -7.30 -5.88 2.86
N GLU A 237 -6.22 -6.43 2.30
CA GLU A 237 -5.54 -7.59 2.89
C GLU A 237 -5.00 -7.31 4.32
N ALA A 238 -4.52 -6.09 4.57
CA ALA A 238 -4.04 -5.69 5.89
C ALA A 238 -5.17 -5.64 6.93
N ILE A 239 -6.32 -5.06 6.56
CA ILE A 239 -7.53 -5.04 7.39
C ILE A 239 -7.92 -6.47 7.76
N GLY A 240 -7.93 -7.36 6.76
CA GLY A 240 -8.28 -8.76 6.92
C GLY A 240 -9.78 -8.97 7.04
N GLU A 241 -10.17 -10.12 7.59
CA GLU A 241 -11.57 -10.50 7.73
C GLU A 241 -11.92 -10.65 9.21
N LYS A 242 -13.10 -10.13 9.59
CA LYS A 242 -13.72 -10.44 10.88
C LYS A 242 -13.89 -11.94 11.02
N GLN A 243 -13.81 -12.45 12.25
CA GLN A 243 -14.05 -13.86 12.53
C GLN A 243 -15.42 -14.29 12.01
N VAL A 244 -15.45 -15.15 10.97
CA VAL A 244 -16.67 -15.78 10.48
C VAL A 244 -16.73 -17.21 11.00
N ARG A 245 -17.68 -17.47 11.91
CA ARG A 245 -17.99 -18.80 12.49
C ARG A 245 -16.76 -19.49 13.12
N THR A 246 -16.09 -20.35 12.37
CA THR A 246 -15.03 -21.28 12.83
C THR A 246 -13.63 -20.90 12.35
N THR A 247 -13.50 -19.94 11.43
CA THR A 247 -12.20 -19.48 10.93
C THR A 247 -11.69 -18.38 11.85
N PRO A 248 -10.46 -18.48 12.38
CA PRO A 248 -9.88 -17.41 13.18
C PRO A 248 -9.78 -16.12 12.35
N PRO A 249 -9.89 -14.94 12.98
CA PRO A 249 -9.67 -13.68 12.28
C PRO A 249 -8.26 -13.65 11.69
N ILE A 250 -8.11 -12.90 10.59
CA ILE A 250 -6.83 -12.69 9.90
C ILE A 250 -6.53 -11.19 9.81
N GLY A 251 -5.27 -10.82 9.62
CA GLY A 251 -4.85 -9.42 9.57
C GLY A 251 -5.17 -8.63 10.82
N MET A 252 -5.45 -7.34 10.67
CA MET A 252 -5.63 -6.44 11.81
C MET A 252 -6.80 -6.85 12.72
N TYR A 253 -7.83 -7.52 12.20
CA TYR A 253 -8.89 -8.09 13.04
C TYR A 253 -8.40 -9.16 14.02
N ALA A 254 -7.31 -9.86 13.72
CA ALA A 254 -6.69 -10.79 14.66
C ALA A 254 -5.98 -10.07 15.82
N ALA A 255 -5.57 -8.81 15.62
CA ALA A 255 -4.96 -7.98 16.65
C ALA A 255 -5.98 -7.33 17.59
N VAL A 256 -7.24 -7.15 17.15
CA VAL A 256 -8.32 -6.49 17.94
C VAL A 256 -8.54 -7.16 19.31
N VAL A 257 -8.32 -8.47 19.43
CA VAL A 257 -8.42 -9.19 20.72
C VAL A 257 -7.50 -8.57 21.80
N GLN A 258 -6.44 -7.87 21.39
CA GLN A 258 -5.46 -7.24 22.25
C GLN A 258 -5.71 -5.74 22.46
N ASP A 259 -6.51 -5.10 21.61
CA ASP A 259 -6.82 -3.66 21.61
C ASP A 259 -8.26 -3.44 21.13
N ALA A 260 -9.21 -3.64 22.04
CA ALA A 260 -10.64 -3.45 21.76
C ALA A 260 -11.00 -2.00 21.44
N ALA A 261 -10.22 -1.02 21.93
CA ALA A 261 -10.44 0.39 21.63
C ALA A 261 -10.19 0.69 20.14
N GLY A 262 -9.16 0.05 19.56
CA GLY A 262 -8.84 0.18 18.15
C GLY A 262 -9.85 -0.46 17.18
N GLN A 263 -10.77 -1.30 17.67
CA GLN A 263 -11.78 -1.95 16.82
C GLN A 263 -12.65 -0.95 16.06
N VAL A 264 -13.08 0.13 16.74
CA VAL A 264 -13.96 1.14 16.14
C VAL A 264 -13.27 1.85 14.98
N ALA A 265 -11.97 2.13 15.10
CA ALA A 265 -11.19 2.70 14.00
C ALA A 265 -11.10 1.72 12.84
N LEU A 266 -10.79 0.44 13.10
CA LEU A 266 -10.68 -0.58 12.07
C LEU A 266 -12.01 -0.81 11.32
N ASP A 267 -13.13 -0.88 12.04
CA ASP A 267 -14.47 -1.02 11.45
C ASP A 267 -14.79 0.13 10.49
N ARG A 268 -14.45 1.37 10.86
CA ARG A 268 -14.64 2.53 9.98
C ARG A 268 -13.82 2.45 8.70
N ILE A 269 -12.58 1.97 8.79
CA ILE A 269 -11.73 1.79 7.62
C ILE A 269 -12.28 0.67 6.71
N GLU A 270 -12.76 -0.43 7.30
CA GLU A 270 -13.41 -1.53 6.54
C GLU A 270 -14.66 -1.03 5.80
N ASP A 271 -15.51 -0.25 6.45
CA ASP A 271 -16.73 0.32 5.85
C ASP A 271 -16.38 1.25 4.67
N ALA A 272 -15.39 2.12 4.84
CA ALA A 272 -14.93 3.02 3.79
C ALA A 272 -14.31 2.24 2.62
N MET A 273 -13.48 1.23 2.90
CA MET A 273 -12.90 0.34 1.89
C MET A 273 -13.99 -0.40 1.11
N THR A 274 -15.01 -0.91 1.78
CA THR A 274 -16.12 -1.62 1.15
C THR A 274 -16.88 -0.71 0.17
N LYS A 275 -17.15 0.53 0.57
CA LYS A 275 -17.80 1.53 -0.31
C LYS A 275 -16.92 1.90 -1.50
N LEU A 276 -15.61 2.06 -1.29
CA LEU A 276 -14.67 2.33 -2.39
C LEU A 276 -14.62 1.16 -3.38
N ILE A 277 -14.58 -0.07 -2.90
CA ILE A 277 -14.62 -1.27 -3.76
C ILE A 277 -15.92 -1.31 -4.56
N GLU A 278 -17.06 -0.98 -3.94
CA GLU A 278 -18.36 -0.93 -4.63
C GLU A 278 -18.38 0.16 -5.72
N ILE A 279 -17.85 1.36 -5.43
CA ILE A 279 -17.70 2.43 -6.43
C ILE A 279 -16.82 1.98 -7.62
N LEU A 280 -15.79 1.18 -7.35
CA LEU A 280 -14.83 0.68 -8.33
C LEU A 280 -15.31 -0.59 -9.05
N ARG A 281 -16.43 -1.19 -8.63
CA ARG A 281 -16.96 -2.39 -9.24
C ARG A 281 -17.34 -2.12 -10.70
N ILE A 282 -16.94 -3.04 -11.58
CA ILE A 282 -17.39 -3.02 -12.98
C ILE A 282 -18.82 -3.55 -12.97
N PRO A 283 -19.81 -2.80 -13.52
CA PRO A 283 -21.18 -3.28 -13.63
C PRO A 283 -21.20 -4.62 -14.38
N GLU A 284 -21.84 -5.62 -13.79
CA GLU A 284 -22.12 -6.87 -14.50
C GLU A 284 -23.20 -6.58 -15.55
N VAL A 285 -22.97 -7.01 -16.79
CA VAL A 285 -23.98 -6.91 -17.86
C VAL A 285 -25.03 -7.97 -17.54
N ASP A 286 -26.12 -7.56 -16.90
CA ASP A 286 -27.27 -8.44 -16.71
C ASP A 286 -28.07 -8.47 -18.01
N ASP A 287 -27.89 -9.54 -18.79
CA ASP A 287 -28.60 -9.82 -20.05
C ASP A 287 -30.13 -9.82 -19.89
N SER A 288 -30.65 -9.83 -18.65
CA SER A 288 -32.08 -9.94 -18.35
C SER A 288 -32.78 -8.63 -17.94
N SER A 289 -32.04 -7.53 -17.78
CA SER A 289 -32.63 -6.24 -17.36
C SER A 289 -32.54 -5.17 -18.46
N GLU A 290 -33.70 -4.66 -18.91
CA GLU A 290 -33.79 -3.58 -19.92
C GLU A 290 -33.24 -2.23 -19.41
N GLU A 291 -32.90 -2.13 -18.12
CA GLU A 291 -32.40 -0.91 -17.48
C GLU A 291 -31.07 -1.17 -16.76
N SER A 292 -30.01 -1.51 -17.50
CA SER A 292 -28.64 -1.42 -16.97
C SER A 292 -28.36 0.03 -16.57
N GLU A 293 -27.99 0.25 -15.29
CA GLU A 293 -27.48 1.55 -14.84
C GLU A 293 -26.35 2.00 -15.77
N ALA A 294 -26.43 3.23 -16.26
CA ALA A 294 -25.43 3.75 -17.17
C ALA A 294 -24.06 3.79 -16.47
N GLU A 295 -23.06 3.17 -17.08
CA GLU A 295 -21.70 3.17 -16.59
C GLU A 295 -21.21 4.61 -16.41
N PRO A 296 -20.72 5.01 -15.21
CA PRO A 296 -20.27 6.37 -15.00
C PRO A 296 -19.02 6.64 -15.85
N ASN A 297 -18.96 7.83 -16.46
CA ASN A 297 -17.71 8.29 -17.06
C ASN A 297 -16.64 8.49 -15.97
N ARG A 298 -15.39 8.69 -16.41
CA ARG A 298 -14.22 8.78 -15.52
C ARG A 298 -14.36 9.90 -14.49
N ASP A 299 -14.99 11.00 -14.84
CA ASP A 299 -15.11 12.18 -13.98
C ASP A 299 -16.11 11.94 -12.86
N ILE A 300 -17.27 11.36 -13.19
CA ILE A 300 -18.27 10.94 -12.21
C ILE A 300 -17.69 9.87 -11.28
N LEU A 301 -16.90 8.93 -11.81
CA LEU A 301 -16.22 7.92 -10.98
C LEU A 301 -15.27 8.59 -9.97
N LEU A 302 -14.41 9.50 -10.43
CA LEU A 302 -13.46 10.20 -9.56
C LEU A 302 -14.16 11.12 -8.56
N GLU A 303 -15.28 11.75 -8.91
CA GLU A 303 -16.08 12.54 -7.97
C GLU A 303 -16.67 11.66 -6.85
N ARG A 304 -17.20 10.47 -7.19
CA ARG A 304 -17.69 9.51 -6.19
C ARG A 304 -16.57 9.06 -5.25
N ILE A 305 -15.39 8.76 -5.79
CA ILE A 305 -14.20 8.42 -4.99
C ILE A 305 -13.81 9.59 -4.08
N ALA A 306 -13.74 10.80 -4.63
CA ALA A 306 -13.40 12.02 -3.89
C ALA A 306 -14.38 12.28 -2.74
N ALA A 307 -15.67 12.04 -2.95
CA ALA A 307 -16.68 12.17 -1.91
C ALA A 307 -16.49 11.16 -0.77
N GLU A 308 -16.14 9.90 -1.08
CA GLU A 308 -15.92 8.89 -0.06
C GLU A 308 -14.62 9.13 0.72
N ILE A 309 -13.53 9.54 0.07
CA ILE A 309 -12.28 9.84 0.77
C ILE A 309 -12.39 11.06 1.69
N ARG A 310 -13.22 12.07 1.37
CA ARG A 310 -13.49 13.19 2.29
C ARG A 310 -14.14 12.73 3.59
N LYS A 311 -15.04 11.74 3.53
CA LYS A 311 -15.62 11.12 4.74
C LYS A 311 -14.53 10.43 5.53
N LEU A 312 -13.68 9.65 4.86
CA LEU A 312 -12.57 8.94 5.50
C LEU A 312 -11.58 9.90 6.17
N GLU A 313 -11.22 10.99 5.52
CA GLU A 313 -10.33 12.04 6.03
C GLU A 313 -10.84 12.64 7.34
N SER A 314 -12.16 12.91 7.41
CA SER A 314 -12.79 13.46 8.62
C SER A 314 -12.67 12.55 9.85
N PHE A 315 -12.41 11.25 9.64
CA PHE A 315 -12.21 10.29 10.72
C PHE A 315 -10.74 10.09 11.08
N VAL A 316 -9.85 10.16 10.08
CA VAL A 316 -8.44 9.77 10.22
C VAL A 316 -7.56 10.93 10.65
N ILE A 317 -7.88 12.15 10.21
CA ILE A 317 -7.18 13.36 10.62
C ILE A 317 -8.05 13.98 11.70
N PRO A 318 -7.72 13.83 13.01
CA PRO A 318 -8.41 14.60 14.02
C PRO A 318 -8.22 16.06 13.67
N GLU A 319 -9.32 16.82 13.51
CA GLU A 319 -9.25 18.27 13.45
C GLU A 319 -8.37 18.69 14.63
N GLU A 320 -7.22 19.32 14.36
CA GLU A 320 -6.45 19.96 15.42
C GLU A 320 -7.44 20.88 16.13
N THR A 321 -7.86 20.48 17.33
CA THR A 321 -8.69 21.33 18.18
C THR A 321 -7.87 22.59 18.37
N THR A 322 -8.30 23.68 17.73
CA THR A 322 -7.71 24.99 17.87
C THR A 322 -7.45 25.18 19.35
N PRO A 323 -6.20 25.40 19.80
CA PRO A 323 -5.93 25.51 21.23
C PRO A 323 -6.85 26.59 21.77
N GLU A 324 -7.76 26.22 22.68
CA GLU A 324 -8.55 27.18 23.42
C GLU A 324 -7.57 28.23 23.91
N THR A 325 -7.80 29.47 23.48
CA THR A 325 -6.99 30.61 23.86
C THR A 325 -7.03 30.68 25.38
N VAL A 326 -6.03 30.12 26.04
CA VAL A 326 -5.84 30.27 27.48
C VAL A 326 -5.56 31.76 27.67
N THR A 327 -6.60 32.51 28.02
CA THR A 327 -6.47 33.86 28.56
C THR A 327 -5.62 33.74 29.81
N ALA A 328 -4.33 33.99 29.65
CA ALA A 328 -3.40 34.17 30.76
C ALA A 328 -3.82 35.42 31.53
N ASP A 329 -4.49 35.24 32.65
CA ASP A 329 -4.59 36.26 33.69
C ASP A 329 -3.17 36.53 34.19
N ALA A 330 -2.59 37.65 33.74
CA ALA A 330 -1.32 38.15 34.20
C ALA A 330 -1.47 38.69 35.64
N PRO A 331 -0.65 38.24 36.61
CA PRO A 331 -0.64 38.87 37.93
C PRO A 331 0.03 40.26 37.85
N ALA A 332 -0.61 41.23 38.52
CA ALA A 332 -0.16 42.61 38.59
C ALA A 332 1.26 42.76 39.18
N ALA A 333 2.04 43.62 38.56
CA ALA A 333 3.39 44.00 38.97
C ALA A 333 3.41 44.62 40.38
N GLY A 334 4.10 43.96 41.31
CA GLY A 334 4.50 44.52 42.61
C GLY A 334 5.83 45.27 42.49
N ALA A 335 5.84 46.50 43.00
CA ALA A 335 6.95 47.46 42.99
C ALA A 335 8.21 47.02 43.77
N PRO A 336 9.40 47.58 43.47
CA PRO A 336 10.66 47.22 44.12
C PRO A 336 10.81 47.87 45.51
N ALA A 337 11.11 47.04 46.53
CA ALA A 337 11.54 47.49 47.85
C ALA A 337 13.07 47.57 47.94
N ALA A 338 13.53 48.63 48.58
CA ALA A 338 14.91 49.08 48.71
C ALA A 338 15.83 48.11 49.49
N LEU A 339 17.10 48.10 49.09
CA LEU A 339 18.23 47.55 49.83
C LEU A 339 18.52 48.35 51.11
N PRO A 340 18.88 47.69 52.23
CA PRO A 340 19.80 48.26 53.20
C PRO A 340 21.22 47.69 52.98
N GLY A 341 22.21 48.59 53.02
CA GLY A 341 23.62 48.23 52.94
C GLY A 341 24.25 47.84 54.28
N LEU A 342 25.53 47.44 54.15
CA LEU A 342 26.53 47.09 55.18
C LEU A 342 26.30 45.77 55.93
#